data_AF-A0A095B236-F1
#
_entry.id   AF-A0A095B236-F1
#
_cell.length_a   1.000
_cell.length_b   1.000
_cell.length_c   1.000
_cell.angle_alpha   90.00
_cell.angle_beta   90.00
_cell.angle_gamma   90.00
#
_symmetry.space_group_name_H-M   'P 1'
#
loop_
_entity.id
_entity.type
_entity.pdbx_description
1 polymer ?
#
loop_
_entity_poly.entity_id
_entity_poly.type
_entity_poly.pdbx_seq_one_letter_code
_entity_poly.pdbx_strand_id
1 'polypeptide(L)'
;MSVLTTKASTDKLTEITSTFLSQSTQSVTNLFTNASTLTTIETTTYVNRVTTAFQVKAIIYAITTGSYVPWSNDYADKTTSAYKTLATNYCSLLLQSLLTQNTQITRGATCTLIGFIRTTLNSPSKRQIQSSNNITTDAVQGNAQTELQTLAGSQLNQAQFSQILFSGYQKLNLSSGNYLTGINTTRISPTITCSQTRSLCGEHASCRNTDNGVTCTCDPMWKDVNPDDPGKNCTLHPGTIALIVFAAILLTIAIAALIYFLVRTKSMKQLRLK
;
A
#
# COMPACT_ATOMS: atom_id res chain seq x y z
N MET A 1 6.40 26.24 64.50
CA MET A 1 6.18 25.16 63.52
C MET A 1 6.91 25.51 62.25
N SER A 2 7.63 24.55 61.70
CA SER A 2 8.76 24.72 60.80
C SER A 2 8.41 25.05 59.35
N VAL A 3 9.34 25.82 58.80
CA VAL A 3 9.70 26.20 57.43
C VAL A 3 9.64 25.06 56.40
N LEU A 4 9.21 25.36 55.17
CA LEU A 4 9.95 25.03 53.93
C LEU A 4 9.44 25.82 52.71
N THR A 5 10.17 26.88 52.39
CA THR A 5 10.22 27.57 51.09
C THR A 5 11.41 27.04 50.31
N THR A 6 11.21 26.61 49.06
CA THR A 6 12.31 26.23 48.15
C THR A 6 12.52 27.29 47.06
N LYS A 7 13.80 27.62 46.87
CA LYS A 7 14.34 28.64 45.96
C LYS A 7 14.37 28.16 44.51
N ALA A 8 14.23 29.13 43.61
CA ALA A 8 14.55 29.05 42.19
C ALA A 8 16.07 28.96 41.94
N SER A 9 16.47 28.23 40.90
CA SER A 9 17.81 28.25 40.32
C SER A 9 17.69 28.33 38.80
N THR A 10 18.26 29.39 38.23
CA THR A 10 18.50 29.63 36.80
C THR A 10 19.80 28.95 36.37
N ASP A 11 19.85 28.38 35.17
CA ASP A 11 20.99 28.38 34.22
C ASP A 11 20.61 27.52 33.01
N LYS A 12 20.15 28.13 31.91
CA LYS A 12 20.89 28.66 30.74
C LYS A 12 21.38 27.54 29.79
N LEU A 13 20.57 27.39 28.75
CA LEU A 13 20.65 26.50 27.60
C LEU A 13 21.83 26.88 26.67
N THR A 14 22.68 25.91 26.34
CA THR A 14 23.77 26.08 25.36
C THR A 14 23.32 25.57 23.99
N GLU A 15 23.57 26.44 23.02
CA GLU A 15 23.33 26.47 21.59
C GLU A 15 24.14 25.42 20.80
N ILE A 16 23.53 24.77 19.80
CA ILE A 16 24.27 24.19 18.66
C ILE A 16 23.51 24.51 17.37
N THR A 17 23.96 25.59 16.73
CA THR A 17 23.62 26.02 15.38
C THR A 17 24.65 25.39 14.43
N SER A 18 24.24 24.55 13.47
CA SER A 18 25.13 24.01 12.44
C SER A 18 25.13 24.89 11.19
N THR A 19 26.22 25.62 11.03
CA THR A 19 26.51 26.48 9.87
C THR A 19 26.98 25.64 8.69
N PHE A 20 26.30 25.78 7.54
CA PHE A 20 26.78 25.35 6.24
C PHE A 20 27.93 26.26 5.79
N LEU A 21 29.09 25.70 5.45
CA LEU A 21 30.16 26.38 4.73
C LEU A 21 30.77 25.46 3.68
N SER A 22 31.02 26.09 2.54
CA SER A 22 31.38 25.55 1.24
C SER A 22 32.89 25.61 0.95
N GLN A 23 33.31 24.84 -0.06
CA GLN A 23 34.55 24.93 -0.87
C GLN A 23 35.85 24.37 -0.28
N SER A 24 36.44 23.37 -0.95
CA SER A 24 37.55 23.60 -1.90
C SER A 24 38.10 22.30 -2.49
N THR A 25 38.50 22.40 -3.75
CA THR A 25 39.21 21.41 -4.57
C THR A 25 40.70 21.47 -4.29
N GLN A 26 41.38 20.33 -4.11
CA GLN A 26 42.77 20.09 -4.57
C GLN A 26 43.21 18.62 -4.41
N SER A 27 44.22 18.26 -5.20
CA SER A 27 44.44 16.96 -5.84
C SER A 27 45.53 16.07 -5.22
N VAL A 28 45.32 14.75 -5.34
CA VAL A 28 46.29 13.65 -5.58
C VAL A 28 47.36 13.36 -4.52
N THR A 29 47.31 12.15 -3.93
CA THR A 29 48.43 11.18 -3.91
C THR A 29 47.87 9.78 -3.65
N ASN A 30 48.24 8.82 -4.52
CA ASN A 30 47.82 7.43 -4.49
C ASN A 30 48.36 6.69 -3.25
N LEU A 31 47.48 6.00 -2.52
CA LEU A 31 47.85 4.86 -1.70
C LEU A 31 46.92 3.69 -2.03
N PHE A 32 47.50 2.64 -2.61
CA PHE A 32 46.82 1.38 -2.89
C PHE A 32 46.48 0.67 -1.58
N THR A 33 45.19 0.50 -1.31
CA THR A 33 44.71 -0.46 -0.31
C THR A 33 43.47 -1.14 -0.86
N ASN A 34 43.58 -2.46 -1.07
CA ASN A 34 42.51 -3.34 -1.50
C ASN A 34 41.32 -3.24 -0.53
N ALA A 35 40.29 -2.50 -0.93
CA ALA A 35 38.97 -2.58 -0.32
C ALA A 35 38.10 -3.43 -1.25
N SER A 36 37.88 -4.68 -0.84
CA SER A 36 36.86 -5.54 -1.42
C SER A 36 35.55 -4.77 -1.44
N THR A 37 35.09 -4.40 -2.63
CA THR A 37 33.80 -3.76 -2.84
C THR A 37 32.72 -4.73 -2.41
N LEU A 38 32.21 -4.53 -1.19
CA LEU A 38 30.89 -5.00 -0.79
C LEU A 38 29.91 -4.44 -1.82
N THR A 39 29.42 -5.32 -2.67
CA THR A 39 28.25 -5.08 -3.50
C THR A 39 27.09 -4.87 -2.53
N THR A 40 26.83 -3.62 -2.16
CA THR A 40 25.56 -3.23 -1.55
C THR A 40 24.53 -3.44 -2.64
N ILE A 41 23.95 -4.65 -2.68
CA ILE A 41 22.71 -4.90 -3.39
C ILE A 41 21.70 -4.01 -2.69
N GLU A 42 21.36 -2.89 -3.33
CA GLU A 42 20.15 -2.15 -2.99
C GLU A 42 18.99 -3.14 -3.17
N THR A 43 18.53 -3.73 -2.08
CA THR A 43 17.25 -4.42 -2.02
C THR A 43 16.19 -3.35 -2.20
N THR A 44 15.90 -2.99 -3.45
CA THR A 44 14.64 -2.38 -3.81
C THR A 44 13.56 -3.39 -3.43
N THR A 45 12.91 -3.17 -2.29
CA THR A 45 11.73 -3.92 -1.86
C THR A 45 10.63 -3.61 -2.87
N TYR A 46 10.58 -4.39 -3.95
CA TYR A 46 9.51 -4.36 -4.94
C TYR A 46 8.25 -4.97 -4.32
N VAL A 47 7.62 -4.21 -3.44
CA VAL A 47 6.28 -4.52 -2.95
C VAL A 47 5.35 -4.44 -4.15
N ASN A 48 4.80 -5.58 -4.61
CA ASN A 48 3.90 -5.63 -5.76
C ASN A 48 2.59 -4.93 -5.45
N ARG A 49 2.60 -3.61 -5.67
CA ARG A 49 1.44 -2.75 -5.52
C ARG A 49 0.56 -2.88 -6.75
N VAL A 50 -0.71 -3.16 -6.51
CA VAL A 50 -1.75 -3.20 -7.50
C VAL A 50 -2.70 -2.02 -7.27
N THR A 51 -3.07 -1.38 -8.37
CA THR A 51 -4.00 -0.26 -8.33
C THR A 51 -5.41 -0.77 -8.08
N THR A 52 -5.98 -0.38 -6.95
CA THR A 52 -7.39 -0.61 -6.62
C THR A 52 -8.14 0.71 -6.72
N ALA A 53 -9.20 0.75 -7.52
CA ALA A 53 -9.92 1.96 -7.85
C ALA A 53 -11.38 1.91 -7.35
N PHE A 54 -11.84 3.05 -6.82
CA PHE A 54 -13.17 3.26 -6.27
C PHE A 54 -13.79 4.51 -6.86
N GLN A 55 -15.07 4.45 -7.21
CA GLN A 55 -15.88 5.62 -7.51
C GLN A 55 -16.56 6.10 -6.22
N VAL A 56 -16.42 7.39 -5.94
CA VAL A 56 -17.02 8.07 -4.79
C VAL A 56 -17.98 9.13 -5.29
N LYS A 57 -19.24 9.05 -4.84
CA LYS A 57 -20.27 10.06 -5.08
C LYS A 57 -20.67 10.69 -3.77
N ALA A 58 -20.72 12.01 -3.70
CA ALA A 58 -21.15 12.71 -2.48
C ALA A 58 -21.73 14.09 -2.81
N ILE A 59 -22.69 14.53 -2.02
CA ILE A 59 -23.36 15.83 -2.17
C ILE A 59 -22.61 16.87 -1.35
N ILE A 60 -22.34 18.02 -1.95
CA ILE A 60 -21.50 19.06 -1.35
C ILE A 60 -22.37 20.04 -0.55
N TYR A 61 -21.99 20.24 0.71
CA TYR A 61 -22.63 21.14 1.66
C TYR A 61 -21.63 22.19 2.12
N ALA A 62 -21.97 23.47 2.07
CA ALA A 62 -21.10 24.53 2.54
C ALA A 62 -21.40 24.85 4.00
N ILE A 63 -20.39 24.66 4.87
CA ILE A 63 -20.51 24.90 6.32
C ILE A 63 -20.77 26.39 6.58
N THR A 64 -20.11 27.26 5.81
CA THR A 64 -20.20 28.73 5.96
C THR A 64 -21.60 29.26 5.69
N THR A 65 -22.32 28.69 4.71
CA THR A 65 -23.68 29.11 4.35
C THR A 65 -24.76 28.25 5.00
N GLY A 66 -24.38 27.18 5.72
CA GLY A 66 -25.32 26.23 6.31
C GLY A 66 -26.25 25.57 5.29
N SER A 67 -25.86 25.47 4.03
CA SER A 67 -26.70 24.99 2.92
C SER A 67 -25.93 24.16 1.91
N TYR A 68 -26.65 23.34 1.14
CA TYR A 68 -26.07 22.62 0.02
C TYR A 68 -25.57 23.59 -1.04
N VAL A 69 -24.43 23.28 -1.66
CA VAL A 69 -23.89 24.09 -2.74
C VAL A 69 -24.88 24.01 -3.92
N PRO A 70 -25.49 25.13 -4.34
CA PRO A 70 -26.49 25.12 -5.39
C PRO A 70 -25.85 24.78 -6.74
N TRP A 71 -26.60 24.10 -7.59
CA TRP A 71 -26.15 23.84 -8.95
C TRP A 71 -25.98 25.14 -9.75
N SER A 72 -24.83 25.28 -10.43
CA SER A 72 -24.56 26.31 -11.43
C SER A 72 -24.14 25.63 -12.74
N ASN A 73 -24.42 26.28 -13.87
CA ASN A 73 -23.96 25.81 -15.18
C ASN A 73 -22.43 25.83 -15.30
N ASP A 74 -21.72 26.61 -14.48
CA ASP A 74 -20.26 26.63 -14.45
C ASP A 74 -19.67 25.26 -14.04
N TYR A 75 -20.42 24.46 -13.28
CA TYR A 75 -20.00 23.12 -12.88
C TYR A 75 -20.19 22.06 -13.98
N ALA A 76 -20.85 22.40 -15.08
CA ALA A 76 -20.92 21.55 -16.27
C ALA A 76 -19.67 21.70 -17.15
N ASP A 77 -18.98 22.85 -17.09
CA ASP A 77 -17.79 23.14 -17.89
C ASP A 77 -16.51 22.98 -17.06
N LYS A 78 -15.68 22.00 -17.43
CA LYS A 78 -14.41 21.66 -16.75
C LYS A 78 -13.36 22.78 -16.83
N THR A 79 -13.52 23.74 -17.73
CA THR A 79 -12.55 24.82 -17.94
C THR A 79 -12.73 25.97 -16.96
N THR A 80 -13.92 26.12 -16.37
CA THR A 80 -14.26 27.23 -15.48
C THR A 80 -13.44 27.19 -14.19
N SER A 81 -13.17 28.37 -13.62
CA SER A 81 -12.50 28.51 -12.34
C SER A 81 -13.32 27.92 -11.20
N ALA A 82 -14.65 28.08 -11.25
CA ALA A 82 -15.59 27.52 -10.28
C ALA A 82 -15.52 25.98 -10.26
N TYR A 83 -15.53 25.34 -11.43
CA TYR A 83 -15.36 23.88 -11.54
C TYR A 83 -14.04 23.44 -10.95
N LYS A 84 -12.92 24.03 -11.39
CA LYS A 84 -11.57 23.64 -10.96
C LYS A 84 -11.40 23.77 -9.45
N THR A 85 -11.85 24.89 -8.88
CA THR A 85 -11.77 25.15 -7.43
C THR A 85 -12.58 24.13 -6.64
N LEU A 86 -13.82 23.88 -7.04
CA LEU A 86 -14.68 22.93 -6.36
C LEU A 86 -14.17 21.49 -6.52
N ALA A 87 -13.62 21.15 -7.68
CA ALA A 87 -13.03 19.84 -7.96
C ALA A 87 -11.81 19.56 -7.09
N THR A 88 -10.90 20.54 -6.99
CA THR A 88 -9.75 20.46 -6.08
C THR A 88 -10.21 20.29 -4.64
N ASN A 89 -11.14 21.12 -4.16
CA ASN A 89 -11.67 21.01 -2.80
C ASN A 89 -12.30 19.64 -2.53
N TYR A 90 -13.09 19.12 -3.47
CA TYR A 90 -13.71 17.81 -3.36
C TYR A 90 -12.67 16.69 -3.24
N CYS A 91 -11.68 16.66 -4.14
CA CYS A 91 -10.63 15.64 -4.11
C CYS A 91 -9.70 15.78 -2.90
N SER A 92 -9.36 17.01 -2.48
CA SER A 92 -8.57 17.25 -1.28
C SER A 92 -9.26 16.70 -0.03
N LEU A 93 -10.57 16.90 0.12
CA LEU A 93 -11.34 16.33 1.23
C LEU A 93 -11.31 14.79 1.23
N LEU A 94 -11.49 14.16 0.07
CA LEU A 94 -11.43 12.70 -0.04
C LEU A 94 -10.03 12.16 0.33
N LEU A 95 -8.97 12.75 -0.23
CA LEU A 95 -7.61 12.32 0.06
C LEU A 95 -7.22 12.56 1.52
N GLN A 96 -7.55 13.72 2.08
CA GLN A 96 -7.30 14.01 3.50
C GLN A 96 -8.01 13.01 4.40
N SER A 97 -9.28 12.67 4.10
CA SER A 97 -10.03 11.68 4.87
C SER A 97 -9.32 10.33 4.89
N LEU A 98 -8.89 9.85 3.73
CA LEU A 98 -8.19 8.58 3.59
C LEU A 98 -6.86 8.58 4.37
N LEU A 99 -6.08 9.65 4.23
CA LEU A 99 -4.80 9.81 4.91
C LEU A 99 -4.96 9.89 6.44
N THR A 100 -5.97 10.59 6.93
CA THR A 100 -6.24 10.72 8.38
C THR A 100 -6.54 9.39 9.05
N GLN A 101 -7.18 8.45 8.34
CA GLN A 101 -7.50 7.15 8.90
C GLN A 101 -6.37 6.13 8.78
N ASN A 102 -5.72 6.02 7.62
CA ASN A 102 -4.68 5.02 7.40
C ASN A 102 -3.62 5.50 6.40
N THR A 103 -2.55 6.10 6.93
CA THR A 103 -1.46 6.66 6.11
C THR A 103 -0.65 5.62 5.34
N GLN A 104 -0.67 4.34 5.72
CA GLN A 104 0.14 3.29 5.09
C GLN A 104 -0.53 2.74 3.83
N ILE A 105 -1.83 2.44 3.92
CA ILE A 105 -2.61 1.90 2.78
C ILE A 105 -2.94 3.01 1.78
N THR A 106 -3.12 4.23 2.25
CA THR A 106 -3.54 5.37 1.42
C THR A 106 -2.38 6.26 0.97
N ARG A 107 -1.13 5.84 1.27
CA ARG A 107 0.07 6.52 0.77
C ARG A 107 0.08 6.50 -0.75
N GLY A 108 0.16 7.67 -1.36
CA GLY A 108 0.12 7.80 -2.83
C GLY A 108 -1.27 7.56 -3.43
N ALA A 109 -2.34 7.64 -2.63
CA ALA A 109 -3.69 7.66 -3.16
C ALA A 109 -3.88 8.88 -4.08
N THR A 110 -4.56 8.67 -5.19
CA THR A 110 -4.90 9.74 -6.14
C THR A 110 -6.41 9.92 -6.19
N CYS A 111 -6.84 11.14 -6.51
CA CYS A 111 -8.23 11.45 -6.73
C CYS A 111 -8.37 12.23 -8.03
N THR A 112 -9.25 11.74 -8.89
CA THR A 112 -9.59 12.34 -10.18
C THR A 112 -11.08 12.58 -10.22
N LEU A 113 -11.50 13.84 -10.25
CA LEU A 113 -12.91 14.17 -10.42
C LEU A 113 -13.36 13.78 -11.84
N ILE A 114 -14.38 12.93 -11.93
CA ILE A 114 -15.01 12.54 -13.20
C ILE A 114 -15.90 13.68 -13.70
N GLY A 115 -16.71 14.24 -12.81
CA GLY A 115 -17.61 15.36 -13.07
C GLY A 115 -18.51 15.70 -11.88
N PHE A 116 -19.26 16.79 -12.03
CA PHE A 116 -20.36 17.13 -11.13
C PHE A 116 -21.69 16.71 -11.75
N ILE A 117 -22.61 16.27 -10.90
CA ILE A 117 -23.95 15.80 -11.27
C ILE A 117 -24.96 16.71 -10.56
N ARG A 118 -25.91 17.25 -11.31
CA ARG A 118 -27.04 17.99 -10.75
C ARG A 118 -27.95 17.01 -10.01
N THR A 119 -28.21 17.26 -8.74
CA THR A 119 -29.08 16.42 -7.91
C THR A 119 -30.14 17.29 -7.25
N THR A 120 -31.41 16.97 -7.45
CA THR A 120 -32.52 17.66 -6.79
C THR A 120 -32.72 17.09 -5.39
N LEU A 121 -32.66 17.96 -4.38
CA LEU A 121 -32.90 17.62 -2.98
C LEU A 121 -34.33 18.03 -2.59
N ASN A 122 -35.03 17.11 -1.95
CA ASN A 122 -36.33 17.39 -1.33
C ASN A 122 -36.09 17.77 0.12
N SER A 123 -36.26 19.05 0.47
CA SER A 123 -36.22 19.46 1.88
C SER A 123 -37.64 19.41 2.46
N PRO A 124 -37.91 18.62 3.52
CA PRO A 124 -39.15 18.77 4.25
C PRO A 124 -39.12 20.15 4.92
N SER A 125 -40.09 21.00 4.57
CA SER A 125 -40.25 22.33 5.17
C SER A 125 -40.20 22.20 6.70
N LYS A 126 -39.22 22.85 7.34
CA LYS A 126 -39.21 22.98 8.81
C LYS A 126 -40.55 23.61 9.20
N ARG A 127 -41.34 22.86 9.99
CA ARG A 127 -42.70 23.19 10.47
C ARG A 127 -43.00 24.70 10.48
N GLN A 128 -43.58 25.22 9.41
CA GLN A 128 -44.33 26.47 9.42
C GLN A 128 -45.77 26.13 9.08
N ILE A 129 -46.69 26.61 9.92
CA ILE A 129 -48.14 26.48 9.76
C ILE A 129 -48.55 27.45 8.66
N GLN A 130 -48.29 27.09 7.40
CA GLN A 130 -48.97 27.59 6.19
C GLN A 130 -48.26 27.01 4.96
N SER A 131 -49.02 26.26 4.16
CA SER A 131 -48.68 25.73 2.83
C SER A 131 -47.36 24.94 2.73
N SER A 132 -47.47 23.62 2.88
CA SER A 132 -46.40 22.65 2.61
C SER A 132 -46.07 22.58 1.11
N ASN A 133 -45.40 23.61 0.57
CA ASN A 133 -44.72 23.50 -0.71
C ASN A 133 -43.38 22.79 -0.45
N ASN A 134 -43.20 21.58 -0.97
CA ASN A 134 -41.90 20.92 -0.99
C ASN A 134 -40.93 21.82 -1.75
N ILE A 135 -40.01 22.49 -1.03
CA ILE A 135 -38.97 23.28 -1.66
C ILE A 135 -37.93 22.29 -2.20
N THR A 136 -37.89 22.16 -3.52
CA THR A 136 -36.83 21.44 -4.22
C THR A 136 -35.67 22.39 -4.44
N THR A 137 -34.47 21.95 -4.10
CA THR A 137 -33.24 22.72 -4.40
C THR A 137 -32.29 21.82 -5.13
N ASP A 138 -31.78 22.30 -6.27
CA ASP A 138 -30.75 21.58 -7.00
C ASP A 138 -29.39 21.83 -6.37
N ALA A 139 -28.75 20.74 -5.99
CA ALA A 139 -27.44 20.69 -5.37
C ALA A 139 -26.41 20.06 -6.29
N VAL A 140 -25.14 20.29 -5.95
CA VAL A 140 -23.99 19.70 -6.62
C VAL A 140 -23.62 18.37 -5.94
N GLN A 141 -23.65 17.28 -6.72
CA GLN A 141 -23.07 16.00 -6.35
C GLN A 141 -21.73 15.82 -7.07
N GLY A 142 -20.64 15.66 -6.32
CA GLY A 142 -19.35 15.27 -6.87
C GLY A 142 -19.31 13.79 -7.21
N ASN A 143 -18.70 13.45 -8.33
CA ASN A 143 -18.39 12.09 -8.74
C ASN A 143 -16.89 12.00 -9.04
N ALA A 144 -16.13 11.32 -8.19
CA ALA A 144 -14.69 11.15 -8.33
C ALA A 144 -14.27 9.69 -8.35
N GLN A 145 -13.14 9.44 -8.99
CA GLN A 145 -12.41 8.19 -8.92
C GLN A 145 -11.23 8.37 -7.96
N THR A 146 -11.13 7.48 -6.98
CA THR A 146 -10.02 7.37 -6.07
C THR A 146 -9.25 6.10 -6.37
N GLU A 147 -7.93 6.21 -6.50
CA GLU A 147 -7.05 5.05 -6.74
C GLU A 147 -6.08 4.88 -5.59
N LEU A 148 -5.87 3.63 -5.20
CA LEU A 148 -5.04 3.22 -4.07
C LEU A 148 -4.04 2.17 -4.54
N GLN A 149 -2.82 2.26 -4.04
CA GLN A 149 -1.76 1.29 -4.31
C GLN A 149 -1.73 0.24 -3.20
N THR A 150 -2.55 -0.81 -3.34
CA THR A 150 -2.72 -1.89 -2.36
C THR A 150 -1.80 -3.08 -2.66
N LEU A 151 -1.60 -3.97 -1.71
CA LEU A 151 -0.93 -5.25 -1.96
C LEU A 151 -1.83 -6.20 -2.75
N ALA A 152 -1.21 -7.05 -3.57
CA ALA A 152 -1.92 -8.06 -4.36
C ALA A 152 -2.82 -8.99 -3.53
N GLY A 153 -2.37 -9.39 -2.33
CA GLY A 153 -3.13 -10.28 -1.44
C GLY A 153 -4.03 -9.58 -0.43
N SER A 154 -4.10 -8.26 -0.49
CA SER A 154 -4.88 -7.46 0.47
C SER A 154 -5.46 -6.23 -0.21
N GLN A 155 -6.08 -6.42 -1.38
CA GLN A 155 -6.84 -5.36 -2.02
C GLN A 155 -8.01 -4.96 -1.12
N LEU A 156 -8.33 -3.68 -1.09
CA LEU A 156 -9.50 -3.24 -0.34
C LEU A 156 -10.78 -3.59 -1.10
N ASN A 157 -11.77 -4.11 -0.39
CA ASN A 157 -13.13 -4.20 -0.89
C ASN A 157 -13.91 -2.90 -0.62
N GLN A 158 -15.13 -2.80 -1.17
CA GLN A 158 -15.96 -1.60 -1.05
C GLN A 158 -16.32 -1.24 0.41
N ALA A 159 -16.60 -2.25 1.24
CA ALA A 159 -16.98 -2.02 2.64
C ALA A 159 -15.80 -1.49 3.45
N GLN A 160 -14.63 -2.09 3.30
CA GLN A 160 -13.39 -1.66 3.95
C GLN A 160 -12.99 -0.24 3.51
N PHE A 161 -13.04 0.04 2.20
CA PHE A 161 -12.76 1.38 1.68
C PHE A 161 -13.75 2.42 2.23
N SER A 162 -15.05 2.10 2.23
CA SER A 162 -16.09 2.97 2.81
C SER A 162 -15.79 3.29 4.26
N GLN A 163 -15.49 2.27 5.08
CA GLN A 163 -15.17 2.47 6.50
C GLN A 163 -13.95 3.36 6.68
N ILE A 164 -12.87 3.12 5.93
CA ILE A 164 -11.66 3.95 5.99
C ILE A 164 -12.00 5.41 5.67
N LEU A 165 -12.73 5.63 4.58
CA LEU A 165 -13.12 6.97 4.14
C LEU A 165 -14.01 7.67 5.17
N PHE A 166 -15.07 7.00 5.65
CA PHE A 166 -16.01 7.57 6.61
C PHE A 166 -15.38 7.88 7.96
N SER A 167 -14.63 6.93 8.52
CA SER A 167 -13.95 7.13 9.80
C SER A 167 -12.89 8.22 9.72
N GLY A 168 -12.18 8.31 8.59
CA GLY A 168 -11.24 9.39 8.34
C GLY A 168 -11.90 10.75 8.21
N TYR A 169 -13.00 10.81 7.45
CA TYR A 169 -13.78 12.02 7.25
C TYR A 169 -14.35 12.57 8.56
N GLN A 170 -14.87 11.70 9.44
CA GLN A 170 -15.34 12.09 10.78
C GLN A 170 -14.24 12.69 11.66
N LYS A 171 -12.97 12.32 11.43
CA LYS A 171 -11.82 12.82 12.18
C LYS A 171 -11.27 14.15 11.66
N LEU A 172 -11.65 14.59 10.46
CA LEU A 172 -11.11 15.82 9.85
C LEU A 172 -11.51 17.11 10.60
N ASN A 173 -12.48 17.05 11.51
CA ASN A 173 -12.94 18.19 12.34
C ASN A 173 -13.03 19.51 11.56
N LEU A 174 -13.79 19.50 10.46
CA LEU A 174 -13.93 20.63 9.55
C LEU A 174 -14.74 21.74 10.23
N SER A 175 -14.11 22.88 10.50
CA SER A 175 -14.75 24.07 11.08
C SER A 175 -15.23 25.09 10.05
N SER A 176 -14.79 24.96 8.80
CA SER A 176 -15.14 25.86 7.68
C SER A 176 -14.96 25.16 6.33
N GLY A 177 -15.52 25.74 5.28
CA GLY A 177 -15.41 25.23 3.90
C GLY A 177 -16.52 24.25 3.52
N ASN A 178 -16.18 23.32 2.62
CA ASN A 178 -17.11 22.33 2.09
C ASN A 178 -17.10 21.06 2.93
N TYR A 179 -18.28 20.46 3.03
CA TYR A 179 -18.58 19.22 3.72
C TYR A 179 -19.27 18.25 2.76
N LEU A 180 -18.97 16.96 2.85
CA LEU A 180 -19.53 15.91 2.03
C LEU A 180 -20.64 15.16 2.78
N THR A 181 -21.81 15.07 2.16
CA THR A 181 -22.98 14.36 2.68
C THR A 181 -23.39 13.24 1.72
N GLY A 182 -24.10 12.23 2.22
CA GLY A 182 -24.61 11.13 1.37
C GLY A 182 -23.51 10.43 0.60
N ILE A 183 -22.32 10.29 1.18
CA ILE A 183 -21.17 9.66 0.53
C ILE A 183 -21.55 8.22 0.19
N ASN A 184 -21.36 7.84 -1.06
CA ASN A 184 -21.54 6.49 -1.57
C ASN A 184 -20.25 6.09 -2.28
N THR A 185 -19.75 4.90 -1.99
CA THR A 185 -18.54 4.37 -2.62
C THR A 185 -18.85 3.08 -3.34
N THR A 186 -18.24 2.89 -4.51
CA THR A 186 -18.38 1.68 -5.31
C THR A 186 -17.01 1.28 -5.82
N ARG A 187 -16.67 -0.01 -5.72
CA ARG A 187 -15.40 -0.49 -6.27
C ARG A 187 -15.56 -0.65 -7.79
N ILE A 188 -14.64 -0.07 -8.55
CA ILE A 188 -14.67 -0.08 -10.02
C ILE A 188 -13.55 -0.92 -10.63
N SER A 189 -12.44 -1.14 -9.91
CA SER A 189 -11.41 -2.09 -10.32
C SER A 189 -11.85 -3.53 -10.02
N PRO A 190 -11.54 -4.52 -10.87
CA PRO A 190 -11.77 -5.93 -10.56
C PRO A 190 -10.82 -6.41 -9.45
N THR A 191 -11.21 -7.50 -8.77
CA THR A 191 -10.29 -8.22 -7.88
C THR A 191 -9.35 -9.03 -8.74
N ILE A 192 -8.04 -8.90 -8.52
CA ILE A 192 -7.06 -9.67 -9.30
C ILE A 192 -7.18 -11.16 -8.96
N THR A 193 -6.89 -12.00 -9.93
CA THR A 193 -6.95 -13.46 -9.79
C THR A 193 -5.73 -14.12 -10.41
N CYS A 194 -5.36 -15.29 -9.90
CA CYS A 194 -4.18 -16.04 -10.34
C CYS A 194 -4.17 -16.38 -11.84
N SER A 195 -5.33 -16.44 -12.49
CA SER A 195 -5.43 -16.63 -13.94
C SER A 195 -4.94 -15.42 -14.73
N GLN A 196 -5.09 -14.22 -14.18
CA GLN A 196 -4.69 -12.94 -14.78
C GLN A 196 -3.25 -12.55 -14.40
N THR A 197 -2.72 -13.12 -13.31
CA THR A 197 -1.52 -12.62 -12.65
C THR A 197 -0.47 -13.71 -12.36
N ARG A 198 -0.24 -14.64 -13.28
CA ARG A 198 0.79 -15.69 -13.09
C ARG A 198 2.20 -15.14 -12.85
N SER A 199 2.51 -13.92 -13.33
CA SER A 199 3.79 -13.23 -13.10
C SER A 199 3.92 -12.56 -11.71
N LEU A 200 2.85 -12.55 -10.90
CA LEU A 200 2.87 -11.92 -9.58
C LEU A 200 3.45 -12.80 -8.47
N CYS A 201 3.60 -14.11 -8.66
CA CYS A 201 4.37 -14.95 -7.74
C CYS A 201 5.82 -15.11 -8.22
N GLY A 202 6.73 -15.50 -7.32
CA GLY A 202 8.12 -15.78 -7.64
C GLY A 202 8.30 -17.15 -8.26
N GLU A 203 9.53 -17.46 -8.67
CA GLU A 203 9.87 -18.84 -9.02
C GLU A 203 9.72 -19.75 -7.80
N HIS A 204 9.23 -20.97 -8.03
CA HIS A 204 8.92 -21.94 -6.97
C HIS A 204 7.89 -21.45 -5.95
N ALA A 205 6.92 -20.66 -6.42
CA ALA A 205 5.75 -20.25 -5.64
C ALA A 205 4.45 -20.54 -6.38
N SER A 206 3.47 -20.97 -5.60
CA SER A 206 2.11 -21.21 -6.05
C SER A 206 1.22 -20.01 -5.74
N CYS A 207 0.40 -19.62 -6.72
CA CYS A 207 -0.62 -18.59 -6.56
C CYS A 207 -1.93 -19.19 -6.05
N ARG A 208 -2.57 -18.54 -5.07
CA ARG A 208 -3.93 -18.86 -4.62
C ARG A 208 -4.82 -17.63 -4.62
N ASN A 209 -6.05 -17.78 -5.12
CA ASN A 209 -7.05 -16.72 -5.04
C ASN A 209 -7.54 -16.57 -3.60
N THR A 210 -7.76 -15.33 -3.19
CA THR A 210 -8.43 -14.96 -1.94
C THR A 210 -9.63 -14.06 -2.27
N ASP A 211 -10.51 -13.82 -1.30
CA ASP A 211 -11.68 -12.95 -1.50
C ASP A 211 -11.28 -11.51 -1.90
N ASN A 212 -10.08 -11.08 -1.50
CA ASN A 212 -9.57 -9.73 -1.67
C ASN A 212 -8.27 -9.69 -2.51
N GLY A 213 -8.09 -10.65 -3.43
CA GLY A 213 -6.99 -10.66 -4.39
C GLY A 213 -6.31 -12.02 -4.52
N VAL A 214 -4.99 -12.03 -4.48
CA VAL A 214 -4.18 -13.25 -4.62
C VAL A 214 -3.07 -13.32 -3.58
N THR A 215 -2.85 -14.51 -3.01
CA THR A 215 -1.71 -14.77 -2.15
C THR A 215 -0.73 -15.70 -2.86
N CYS A 216 0.56 -15.43 -2.69
CA CYS A 216 1.64 -16.26 -3.20
C CYS A 216 2.27 -17.01 -2.03
N THR A 217 2.46 -18.32 -2.19
CA THR A 217 3.09 -19.17 -1.17
C THR A 217 4.16 -20.01 -1.83
N CYS A 218 5.38 -20.03 -1.24
CA CYS A 218 6.44 -20.89 -1.72
C CYS A 218 6.00 -22.36 -1.76
N ASP A 219 6.43 -23.07 -2.79
CA ASP A 219 6.16 -24.49 -2.97
C ASP A 219 6.81 -25.33 -1.86
N PRO A 220 6.37 -26.58 -1.63
CA PRO A 220 7.00 -27.46 -0.65
C PRO A 220 8.51 -27.55 -0.86
N MET A 221 9.28 -27.65 0.23
CA MET A 221 10.76 -27.65 0.26
C MET A 221 11.41 -26.28 0.04
N TRP A 222 10.63 -25.24 -0.22
CA TRP A 222 11.07 -23.85 -0.31
C TRP A 222 10.59 -23.05 0.90
N LYS A 223 11.37 -22.03 1.27
CA LYS A 223 11.10 -21.12 2.37
C LYS A 223 11.15 -19.68 1.86
N ASP A 224 10.18 -18.91 2.32
CA ASP A 224 10.14 -17.47 2.11
C ASP A 224 11.27 -16.76 2.86
N VAL A 225 11.94 -15.83 2.18
CA VAL A 225 12.98 -14.99 2.79
C VAL A 225 12.54 -13.55 3.03
N ASN A 226 11.38 -13.13 2.52
CA ASN A 226 10.83 -11.79 2.69
C ASN A 226 9.39 -11.82 3.24
N PRO A 227 9.20 -11.61 4.56
CA PRO A 227 7.87 -11.55 5.16
C PRO A 227 6.96 -10.46 4.59
N ASP A 228 7.54 -9.38 4.07
CA ASP A 228 6.78 -8.22 3.57
C ASP A 228 6.24 -8.42 2.15
N ASP A 229 6.76 -9.41 1.40
CA ASP A 229 6.27 -9.77 0.07
C ASP A 229 6.31 -11.31 -0.14
N PRO A 230 5.35 -12.03 0.48
CA PRO A 230 5.42 -13.47 0.55
C PRO A 230 5.25 -14.13 -0.83
N GLY A 231 5.98 -15.24 -1.04
CA GLY A 231 5.96 -16.05 -2.24
C GLY A 231 6.68 -15.43 -3.43
N LYS A 232 7.43 -14.34 -3.25
CA LYS A 232 8.27 -13.76 -4.32
C LYS A 232 9.70 -14.26 -4.32
N ASN A 233 10.29 -14.42 -3.14
CA ASN A 233 11.65 -14.90 -3.01
C ASN A 233 11.66 -16.19 -2.18
N CYS A 234 11.64 -17.30 -2.90
CA CYS A 234 11.62 -18.63 -2.32
C CYS A 234 13.03 -19.22 -2.43
N THR A 235 13.60 -19.59 -1.29
CA THR A 235 14.91 -20.26 -1.24
C THR A 235 14.75 -21.67 -0.70
N LEU A 236 15.63 -22.58 -1.11
CA LEU A 236 15.52 -23.97 -0.66
C LEU A 236 15.61 -24.03 0.87
N HIS A 237 14.69 -24.75 1.50
CA HIS A 237 14.70 -24.90 2.95
C HIS A 237 16.01 -25.57 3.40
N PRO A 238 16.70 -25.08 4.44
CA PRO A 238 17.99 -25.65 4.88
C PRO A 238 17.92 -27.17 5.18
N GLY A 239 16.79 -27.63 5.72
CA GLY A 239 16.53 -29.05 5.94
C GLY A 239 16.50 -29.88 4.64
N THR A 240 15.94 -29.31 3.56
CA THR A 240 15.95 -29.95 2.25
C THR A 240 17.38 -30.09 1.71
N ILE A 241 18.18 -29.02 1.85
CA ILE A 241 19.58 -29.03 1.41
C ILE A 241 20.33 -30.16 2.12
N ALA A 242 20.18 -30.27 3.45
CA ALA A 242 20.79 -31.35 4.22
C ALA A 242 20.36 -32.74 3.72
N LEU A 243 19.05 -32.95 3.50
CA LEU A 243 18.53 -34.23 2.99
C LEU A 243 19.11 -34.60 1.61
N ILE A 244 19.21 -33.64 0.69
CA ILE A 244 19.80 -33.87 -0.64
C ILE A 244 21.27 -34.26 -0.51
N VAL A 245 22.04 -33.58 0.34
CA VAL A 245 23.45 -33.89 0.57
C VAL A 245 23.62 -35.29 1.17
N PHE A 246 22.83 -35.65 2.18
CA PHE A 246 22.87 -36.99 2.77
C PHE A 246 22.49 -38.08 1.77
N ALA A 247 21.44 -37.88 0.97
CA ALA A 247 21.03 -38.82 -0.07
C ALA A 247 22.12 -39.01 -1.13
N ALA A 248 22.79 -37.92 -1.57
CA ALA A 248 23.89 -37.98 -2.52
C ALA A 248 25.09 -38.75 -1.96
N ILE A 249 25.44 -38.55 -0.68
CA ILE A 249 26.52 -39.29 -0.02
C ILE A 249 26.17 -40.78 0.07
N LEU A 250 24.96 -41.14 0.47
CA LEU A 250 24.54 -42.55 0.53
C LEU A 250 24.54 -43.21 -0.86
N LEU A 251 24.11 -42.49 -1.90
CA LEU A 251 24.13 -42.98 -3.27
C LEU A 251 25.56 -43.25 -3.77
N THR A 252 26.50 -42.35 -3.49
CA THR A 252 27.90 -42.52 -3.90
C THR A 252 28.56 -43.71 -3.19
N ILE A 253 28.28 -43.90 -1.89
CA ILE A 253 28.75 -45.09 -1.13
C ILE A 253 28.18 -46.38 -1.73
N ALA A 254 26.87 -46.41 -2.04
CA ALA A 254 26.23 -47.57 -2.63
C ALA A 254 26.83 -47.93 -4.00
N ILE A 255 27.07 -46.93 -4.85
CA ILE A 255 27.70 -47.13 -6.17
C ILE A 255 29.13 -47.66 -6.00
N ALA A 256 29.93 -47.08 -5.08
CA ALA A 256 31.29 -47.53 -4.83
C ALA A 256 31.35 -48.98 -4.32
N ALA A 257 30.45 -49.36 -3.40
CA ALA A 257 30.33 -50.72 -2.94
C ALA A 257 29.96 -51.69 -4.08
N LEU A 258 29.04 -51.30 -4.96
CA LEU A 258 28.61 -52.12 -6.10
C LEU A 258 29.76 -52.34 -7.09
N ILE A 259 30.53 -51.28 -7.41
CA ILE A 259 31.74 -51.39 -8.25
C ILE A 259 32.76 -52.32 -7.59
N TYR A 260 33.00 -52.16 -6.29
CA TYR A 260 33.92 -53.02 -5.54
C TYR A 260 33.51 -54.50 -5.63
N PHE A 261 32.23 -54.81 -5.43
CA PHE A 261 31.70 -56.17 -5.57
C PHE A 261 31.85 -56.72 -6.99
N LEU A 262 31.61 -55.92 -8.03
CA LEU A 262 31.79 -56.33 -9.42
C LEU A 262 33.25 -56.63 -9.77
N VAL A 263 34.20 -55.81 -9.29
CA VAL A 263 35.64 -56.04 -9.50
C VAL A 263 36.09 -57.31 -8.78
N ARG A 264 35.70 -57.46 -7.50
CA ARG A 264 36.09 -58.61 -6.68
C ARG A 264 35.53 -59.92 -7.26
N THR A 265 34.29 -59.93 -7.73
CA THR A 265 33.69 -61.13 -8.35
C THR A 265 34.35 -61.48 -9.69
N LYS A 266 34.76 -60.51 -10.52
CA LYS A 266 35.56 -60.78 -11.73
C LYS A 266 36.93 -61.39 -11.39
N SER A 267 37.62 -60.86 -10.38
CA SER A 267 38.91 -61.40 -9.92
C SER A 267 38.78 -62.85 -9.43
N MET A 268 37.76 -63.14 -8.62
CA MET A 268 37.47 -64.50 -8.14
C MET A 268 37.13 -65.49 -9.27
N LYS A 269 36.43 -65.03 -10.33
CA LYS A 269 36.15 -65.87 -11.50
C LYS A 269 37.41 -66.19 -12.30
N GLN A 270 38.38 -65.28 -12.40
CA GLN A 270 39.65 -65.57 -13.07
C GLN A 270 40.53 -66.55 -12.29
N LEU A 271 40.48 -66.54 -10.95
CA LEU A 271 41.21 -67.48 -10.09
C LEU A 271 40.67 -68.92 -10.13
N ARG A 272 39.44 -69.15 -10.58
CA ARG A 272 38.84 -70.49 -10.70
C ARG A 272 39.00 -71.14 -12.09
N LEU A 273 39.54 -70.41 -13.06
CA LEU A 273 39.73 -70.86 -14.46
C LEU A 273 41.21 -71.15 -14.78
N LYS A 274 42.05 -71.25 -13.75
CA LYS A 274 43.47 -71.58 -13.83
C LYS A 274 43.73 -72.78 -12.94
#